data_AF-A0A2N3AQL6-F1
#
_entry.id   AF-A0A2N3AQL6-F1
#
_cell.length_a   1.000
_cell.length_b   1.000
_cell.length_c   1.000
_cell.angle_alpha   90.00
_cell.angle_beta   90.00
_cell.angle_gamma   90.00
#
_symmetry.space_group_name_H-M   'P 1'
#
loop_
_entity.id
_entity.type
_entity.pdbx_description
1 polymer ?
#
loop_
_entity_poly.entity_id
_entity_poly.type
_entity_poly.pdbx_seq_one_letter_code
_entity_poly.pdbx_strand_id
1 'polypeptide(L)'
;MEEKNKSIVGDLINFRGMVYSPINEMGVVFLFGKVVEDLNMYIEEIKPGYPDCIARRFVGKGWEQIAIEFELSAKNFLQHKHDPRQCNILVCWENDWPDCPKEYQIEIIELKSLIKEMPNREVKKPTKGEKTKDEEEKERIFLKFANDKTKDLFYKANDILLSLDERVWKNFGEKYTSYYSPERVFTYLRMQKTGISVLIFNNGKKMEGVRNQQPKWGTFRISNEKDLNRVKNNWQKSLELIHEALKNNENTGWYAKIEEDIEENDN
;
A
#
# COMPACT_ATOMS: atom_id res chain seq x y z
N MET A 1 22.40 -35.45 -11.02
CA MET A 1 21.31 -34.67 -11.64
C MET A 1 20.61 -33.97 -10.49
N GLU A 2 20.74 -32.66 -10.36
CA GLU A 2 19.85 -31.91 -9.47
C GLU A 2 18.44 -32.02 -10.03
N GLU A 3 17.50 -32.52 -9.24
CA GLU A 3 16.09 -32.38 -9.57
C GLU A 3 15.81 -30.89 -9.76
N LYS A 4 15.23 -30.54 -10.92
CA LYS A 4 14.73 -29.17 -11.13
C LYS A 4 13.71 -28.89 -10.03
N ASN A 5 14.00 -27.94 -9.15
CA ASN A 5 13.06 -27.45 -8.15
C ASN A 5 11.75 -27.04 -8.85
N LYS A 6 10.72 -27.90 -8.74
CA LYS A 6 9.38 -27.59 -9.22
C LYS A 6 8.71 -26.72 -8.16
N SER A 7 8.22 -25.56 -8.55
CA SER A 7 7.41 -24.72 -7.68
C SER A 7 6.06 -25.41 -7.44
N ILE A 8 5.79 -25.79 -6.19
CA ILE A 8 4.53 -26.38 -5.75
C ILE A 8 3.74 -25.31 -4.98
N VAL A 9 2.43 -25.24 -5.24
CA VAL A 9 1.48 -24.30 -4.61
C VAL A 9 0.29 -25.07 -4.03
N GLY A 10 -0.49 -24.43 -3.16
CA GLY A 10 -1.68 -25.01 -2.55
C GLY A 10 -2.94 -24.96 -3.45
N ASP A 11 -4.11 -25.17 -2.84
CA ASP A 11 -5.41 -25.16 -3.53
C ASP A 11 -5.82 -23.77 -3.99
N LEU A 12 -6.69 -23.66 -5.01
CA LEU A 12 -7.22 -22.38 -5.46
C LEU A 12 -8.12 -21.73 -4.40
N ILE A 13 -7.80 -20.51 -4.00
CA ILE A 13 -8.59 -19.69 -3.06
C ILE A 13 -9.00 -18.33 -3.65
N ASN A 14 -8.21 -17.77 -4.57
CA ASN A 14 -8.45 -16.48 -5.23
C ASN A 14 -8.88 -15.33 -4.30
N PHE A 15 -8.32 -15.23 -3.09
CA PHE A 15 -8.77 -14.31 -2.05
C PHE A 15 -7.79 -13.14 -1.86
N ARG A 16 -8.26 -11.90 -2.03
CA ARG A 16 -7.53 -10.63 -1.77
C ARG A 16 -6.09 -10.61 -2.33
N GLY A 17 -5.94 -11.14 -3.55
CA GLY A 17 -4.65 -11.21 -4.25
C GLY A 17 -3.79 -12.43 -3.94
N MET A 18 -4.27 -13.38 -3.12
CA MET A 18 -3.68 -14.72 -3.02
C MET A 18 -4.47 -15.70 -3.89
N VAL A 19 -3.81 -16.25 -4.91
CA VAL A 19 -4.44 -17.22 -5.83
C VAL A 19 -4.55 -18.60 -5.18
N TYR A 20 -3.48 -19.04 -4.50
CA TYR A 20 -3.36 -20.37 -3.91
C TYR A 20 -3.31 -20.32 -2.37
N SER A 21 -3.73 -21.40 -1.73
CA SER A 21 -3.72 -21.55 -0.28
C SER A 21 -2.29 -21.59 0.30
N PRO A 22 -2.12 -21.24 1.59
CA PRO A 22 -0.89 -21.51 2.31
C PRO A 22 -0.50 -22.99 2.27
N ILE A 23 0.81 -23.24 2.20
CA ILE A 23 1.42 -24.59 2.36
C ILE A 23 2.50 -24.60 3.46
N ASN A 24 2.64 -23.51 4.21
CA ASN A 24 3.55 -23.32 5.35
C ASN A 24 3.03 -22.16 6.24
N GLU A 25 3.62 -21.96 7.42
CA GLU A 25 3.19 -20.90 8.36
C GLU A 25 3.32 -19.49 7.77
N MET A 26 4.36 -19.22 6.96
CA MET A 26 4.54 -17.90 6.36
C MET A 26 3.38 -17.50 5.43
N GLY A 27 2.79 -18.47 4.73
CA GLY A 27 1.56 -18.25 3.97
C GLY A 27 0.36 -17.92 4.87
N VAL A 28 0.28 -18.51 6.07
CA VAL A 28 -0.75 -18.23 7.07
C VAL A 28 -0.58 -16.82 7.64
N VAL A 29 0.64 -16.44 8.01
CA VAL A 29 0.99 -15.08 8.46
C VAL A 29 0.54 -14.04 7.42
N PHE A 30 0.90 -14.26 6.15
CA PHE A 30 0.55 -13.33 5.07
C PHE A 30 -0.96 -13.25 4.83
N LEU A 31 -1.68 -14.38 4.89
CA LEU A 31 -3.13 -14.40 4.76
C LEU A 31 -3.82 -13.74 5.96
N PHE A 32 -3.32 -13.95 7.18
CA PHE A 32 -3.80 -13.26 8.38
C PHE A 32 -3.61 -11.75 8.26
N GLY A 33 -2.45 -11.29 7.79
CA GLY A 33 -2.19 -9.87 7.50
C GLY A 33 -3.18 -9.25 6.51
N LYS A 34 -3.85 -10.06 5.68
CA LYS A 34 -4.92 -9.61 4.76
C LYS A 34 -6.31 -9.53 5.39
N VAL A 35 -6.52 -10.10 6.58
CA VAL A 35 -7.82 -10.16 7.27
C VAL A 35 -7.82 -9.61 8.69
N VAL A 36 -6.65 -9.27 9.25
CA VAL A 36 -6.50 -8.81 10.64
C VAL A 36 -7.33 -7.56 10.95
N GLU A 37 -7.46 -6.65 9.99
CA GLU A 37 -8.32 -5.46 10.13
C GLU A 37 -9.81 -5.83 10.17
N ASP A 38 -10.25 -6.83 9.40
CA ASP A 38 -11.64 -7.33 9.44
C ASP A 38 -11.95 -8.00 10.78
N LEU A 39 -10.92 -8.52 11.46
CA LEU A 39 -10.99 -9.07 12.82
C LEU A 39 -10.87 -8.00 13.92
N ASN A 40 -10.78 -6.71 13.55
CA ASN A 40 -10.62 -5.57 14.46
C ASN A 40 -9.37 -5.69 15.37
N MET A 41 -8.29 -6.24 14.82
CA MET A 41 -7.01 -6.39 15.48
C MET A 41 -5.96 -5.48 14.83
N TYR A 42 -4.96 -5.07 15.60
CA TYR A 42 -3.81 -4.28 15.13
C TYR A 42 -2.52 -4.96 15.55
N ILE A 43 -1.65 -5.26 14.58
CA ILE A 43 -0.37 -5.91 14.83
C ILE A 43 0.62 -4.88 15.39
N GLU A 44 1.22 -5.17 16.55
CA GLU A 44 2.29 -4.37 17.16
C GLU A 44 3.66 -4.96 16.83
N GLU A 45 3.78 -6.29 16.78
CA GLU A 45 5.03 -7.00 16.59
C GLU A 45 4.80 -8.32 15.84
N ILE A 46 5.67 -8.63 14.86
CA ILE A 46 5.87 -9.98 14.34
C ILE A 46 7.34 -10.30 14.60
N LYS A 47 7.64 -11.42 15.25
CA LYS A 47 9.00 -11.77 15.65
C LYS A 47 9.33 -13.23 15.40
N PRO A 48 10.64 -13.57 15.30
CA PRO A 48 11.07 -14.95 15.42
C PRO A 48 10.83 -15.47 16.84
N GLY A 49 10.26 -16.66 16.96
CA GLY A 49 10.07 -17.36 18.23
C GLY A 49 8.68 -17.17 18.83
N TYR A 50 8.45 -17.86 19.94
CA TYR A 50 7.11 -18.01 20.52
C TYR A 50 6.76 -16.89 21.53
N PRO A 51 5.55 -16.30 21.45
CA PRO A 51 4.58 -16.37 20.35
C PRO A 51 5.02 -15.52 19.14
N ASP A 52 4.62 -15.93 17.93
CA ASP A 52 5.03 -15.30 16.67
C ASP A 52 4.61 -13.82 16.53
N CYS A 53 3.48 -13.45 17.12
CA CYS A 53 2.89 -12.11 16.93
C CYS A 53 2.29 -11.55 18.21
N ILE A 54 2.49 -10.25 18.42
CA ILE A 54 1.79 -9.46 19.42
C ILE A 54 0.87 -8.47 18.69
N ALA A 55 -0.40 -8.50 19.05
CA ALA A 55 -1.41 -7.60 18.52
C ALA A 55 -2.26 -6.97 19.63
N ARG A 56 -3.14 -6.05 19.25
CA ARG A 56 -4.14 -5.42 20.11
C ARG A 56 -5.53 -5.59 19.55
N ARG A 57 -6.53 -5.76 20.43
CA ARG A 57 -7.95 -5.59 20.08
C ARG A 57 -8.67 -4.73 21.12
N PHE A 58 -9.70 -4.02 20.67
CA PHE A 58 -10.50 -3.17 21.55
C PHE A 58 -11.59 -3.98 22.26
N VAL A 59 -11.69 -3.84 23.58
CA VAL A 59 -12.63 -4.58 24.44
C VAL A 59 -13.69 -3.68 25.09
N GLY A 60 -14.03 -2.56 24.47
CA GLY A 60 -15.05 -1.61 24.94
C GLY A 60 -14.54 -0.58 25.95
N LYS A 61 -13.61 -0.96 26.84
CA LYS A 61 -13.02 -0.07 27.86
C LYS A 61 -11.55 0.31 27.59
N GLY A 62 -10.97 -0.20 26.52
CA GLY A 62 -9.56 -0.02 26.19
C GLY A 62 -9.05 -1.11 25.25
N TRP A 63 -7.75 -1.13 25.06
CA TRP A 63 -7.04 -2.06 24.17
C TRP A 63 -6.33 -3.13 24.99
N GLU A 64 -6.61 -4.40 24.72
CA GLU A 64 -5.89 -5.51 25.35
C GLU A 64 -4.81 -6.03 24.41
N GLN A 65 -3.69 -6.48 24.99
CA GLN A 65 -2.64 -7.19 24.25
C GLN A 65 -3.08 -8.63 24.03
N ILE A 66 -2.87 -9.14 22.82
CA ILE A 66 -3.11 -10.53 22.46
C ILE A 66 -1.83 -11.12 21.85
N ALA A 67 -1.39 -12.24 22.40
CA ALA A 67 -0.35 -13.08 21.84
C ALA A 67 -0.95 -14.06 20.83
N ILE A 68 -0.39 -14.12 19.63
CA ILE A 68 -0.87 -14.92 18.51
C ILE A 68 0.25 -15.86 18.05
N GLU A 69 -0.10 -17.14 17.88
CA GLU A 69 0.74 -18.13 17.21
C GLU A 69 0.16 -18.48 15.85
N PHE A 70 1.02 -18.68 14.84
CA PHE A 70 0.60 -19.09 13.50
C PHE A 70 0.98 -20.52 13.22
N GLU A 71 0.04 -21.29 12.67
CA GLU A 71 0.29 -22.68 12.32
C GLU A 71 -0.33 -23.05 10.98
N LEU A 72 0.30 -23.97 10.23
CA LEU A 72 -0.35 -24.52 9.04
C LEU A 72 -1.57 -25.37 9.43
N SER A 73 -1.42 -26.22 10.44
CA SER A 73 -2.51 -27.02 11.03
C SER A 73 -2.54 -26.81 12.54
N ALA A 74 -3.73 -26.69 13.12
CA ALA A 74 -3.86 -26.42 14.55
C ALA A 74 -3.13 -27.43 15.46
N LYS A 75 -3.02 -28.70 15.07
CA LYS A 75 -2.26 -29.71 15.84
C LYS A 75 -0.75 -29.46 15.88
N ASN A 76 -0.17 -28.69 14.95
CA ASN A 76 1.27 -28.38 14.97
C ASN A 76 1.66 -27.65 16.26
N PHE A 77 0.78 -26.80 16.79
CA PHE A 77 0.96 -26.13 18.08
C PHE A 77 1.35 -27.11 19.21
N LEU A 78 0.73 -28.29 19.23
CA LEU A 78 1.02 -29.35 20.19
C LEU A 78 2.38 -30.02 19.92
N GLN A 79 2.69 -30.26 18.64
CA GLN A 79 3.95 -30.91 18.23
C GLN A 79 5.16 -30.04 18.59
N HIS A 80 5.00 -28.72 18.49
CA HIS A 80 6.00 -27.73 18.84
C HIS A 80 6.18 -27.54 20.36
N LYS A 81 5.26 -28.10 21.17
CA LYS A 81 5.29 -28.08 22.65
C LYS A 81 5.28 -26.66 23.23
N HIS A 82 4.57 -25.76 22.58
CA HIS A 82 4.36 -24.41 23.06
C HIS A 82 3.55 -24.41 24.38
N ASP A 83 3.85 -23.46 25.28
CA ASP A 83 3.12 -23.29 26.53
C ASP A 83 1.79 -22.56 26.23
N PRO A 84 0.62 -23.22 26.33
CA PRO A 84 -0.66 -22.63 25.95
C PRO A 84 -0.99 -21.34 26.71
N ARG A 85 -0.41 -21.15 27.91
CA ARG A 85 -0.67 -19.98 28.76
C ARG A 85 -0.04 -18.69 28.24
N GLN A 86 0.87 -18.78 27.27
CA GLN A 86 1.55 -17.63 26.66
C GLN A 86 0.95 -17.27 25.29
N CYS A 87 -0.10 -17.97 24.85
CA CYS A 87 -0.80 -17.74 23.60
C CYS A 87 -2.27 -17.46 23.90
N ASN A 88 -2.81 -16.39 23.32
CA ASN A 88 -4.23 -16.06 23.43
C ASN A 88 -5.01 -16.59 22.23
N ILE A 89 -4.40 -16.52 21.04
CA ILE A 89 -5.04 -16.90 19.78
C ILE A 89 -4.11 -17.78 18.95
N LEU A 90 -4.61 -18.93 18.52
CA LEU A 90 -3.97 -19.77 17.51
C LEU A 90 -4.63 -19.50 16.16
N VAL A 91 -3.89 -18.88 15.25
CA VAL A 91 -4.34 -18.66 13.87
C VAL A 91 -3.79 -19.80 13.01
N CYS A 92 -4.67 -20.54 12.34
CA CYS A 92 -4.26 -21.65 11.49
C CYS A 92 -4.89 -21.62 10.10
N TRP A 93 -4.25 -22.25 9.11
CA TRP A 93 -4.92 -22.47 7.82
C TRP A 93 -6.08 -23.46 7.98
N GLU A 94 -5.82 -24.62 8.59
CA GLU A 94 -6.81 -25.67 8.82
C GLU A 94 -6.85 -26.09 10.30
N ASN A 95 -8.05 -26.11 10.87
CA ASN A 95 -8.26 -26.59 12.23
C ASN A 95 -8.56 -28.08 12.24
N ASP A 96 -7.53 -28.89 12.41
CA ASP A 96 -7.62 -30.34 12.60
C ASP A 96 -7.60 -30.73 14.09
N TRP A 97 -7.76 -29.78 15.01
CA TRP A 97 -7.76 -29.98 16.45
C TRP A 97 -9.08 -29.51 17.10
N PRO A 98 -10.20 -30.20 16.85
CA PRO A 98 -11.52 -29.79 17.35
C PRO A 98 -11.64 -29.93 18.87
N ASP A 99 -10.90 -30.86 19.48
CA ASP A 99 -10.92 -31.14 20.92
C ASP A 99 -9.84 -30.36 21.69
N CYS A 100 -9.63 -29.09 21.34
CA CYS A 100 -8.73 -28.21 22.08
C CYS A 100 -9.15 -28.14 23.57
N PRO A 101 -8.29 -28.52 24.53
CA PRO A 101 -8.62 -28.52 25.94
C PRO A 101 -9.06 -27.14 26.42
N LYS A 102 -10.23 -27.05 27.06
CA LYS A 102 -10.81 -25.77 27.51
C LYS A 102 -9.91 -25.05 28.51
N GLU A 103 -9.10 -25.78 29.26
CA GLU A 103 -8.11 -25.25 30.18
C GLU A 103 -7.01 -24.42 29.51
N TYR A 104 -6.78 -24.58 28.20
CA TYR A 104 -5.81 -23.78 27.46
C TYR A 104 -6.31 -22.36 27.21
N GLN A 105 -7.64 -22.15 27.18
CA GLN A 105 -8.25 -20.84 26.95
C GLN A 105 -7.75 -20.13 25.68
N ILE A 106 -7.36 -20.90 24.66
CA ILE A 106 -6.91 -20.40 23.36
C ILE A 106 -8.11 -20.25 22.44
N GLU A 107 -8.24 -19.08 21.80
CA GLU A 107 -9.14 -18.86 20.67
C GLU A 107 -8.50 -19.43 19.40
N ILE A 108 -9.19 -20.29 18.65
CA ILE A 108 -8.69 -20.81 17.37
C ILE A 108 -9.37 -20.07 16.23
N ILE A 109 -8.58 -19.37 15.41
CA ILE A 109 -9.05 -18.72 14.19
C ILE A 109 -8.57 -19.55 12.99
N GLU A 110 -9.50 -20.26 12.36
CA GLU A 110 -9.24 -21.05 11.15
C GLU A 110 -9.49 -20.19 9.92
N LEU A 111 -8.45 -19.99 9.11
CA LEU A 111 -8.51 -19.06 7.97
C LEU A 111 -9.24 -19.65 6.77
N LYS A 112 -9.16 -20.97 6.53
CA LYS A 112 -9.71 -21.61 5.32
C LYS A 112 -11.23 -21.51 5.20
N SER A 113 -11.97 -21.52 6.29
CA SER A 113 -13.41 -21.28 6.31
C SER A 113 -13.72 -19.81 6.52
N LEU A 114 -12.98 -19.09 7.37
CA LEU A 114 -13.17 -17.65 7.61
C LEU A 114 -13.17 -16.84 6.31
N ILE A 115 -12.20 -17.08 5.40
CA ILE A 115 -12.10 -16.29 4.16
C ILE A 115 -13.25 -16.52 3.19
N LYS A 116 -13.98 -17.63 3.29
CA LYS A 116 -15.13 -17.93 2.43
C LYS A 116 -16.32 -17.03 2.74
N GLU A 117 -16.43 -16.59 3.99
CA GLU A 117 -17.49 -15.70 4.47
C GLU A 117 -17.13 -14.21 4.30
N MET A 118 -15.92 -13.90 3.83
CA MET A 118 -15.42 -12.54 3.70
C MET A 118 -15.57 -12.00 2.27
N PRO A 119 -15.86 -10.70 2.11
CA PRO A 119 -15.86 -10.09 0.80
C PRO A 119 -14.45 -10.11 0.22
N ASN A 120 -14.38 -10.53 -1.05
CA ASN A 120 -13.15 -10.52 -1.80
C ASN A 120 -12.88 -9.13 -2.39
N ARG A 121 -11.61 -8.73 -2.42
CA ARG A 121 -11.19 -7.47 -3.05
C ARG A 121 -10.62 -7.82 -4.43
N GLU A 122 -11.26 -7.32 -5.49
CA GLU A 122 -10.79 -7.53 -6.85
C GLU A 122 -9.42 -6.86 -7.04
N VAL A 123 -8.45 -7.62 -7.56
CA VAL A 123 -7.21 -7.05 -8.09
C VAL A 123 -7.55 -6.42 -9.43
N LYS A 124 -7.50 -5.08 -9.50
CA LYS A 124 -7.82 -4.33 -10.70
C LYS A 124 -6.55 -3.87 -11.39
N LYS A 125 -6.53 -3.99 -12.72
CA LYS A 125 -5.51 -3.30 -13.54
C LYS A 125 -5.64 -1.80 -13.25
N PRO A 126 -4.53 -1.05 -13.11
CA PRO A 126 -4.63 0.39 -13.11
C PRO A 126 -5.38 0.85 -14.35
N THR A 127 -6.37 1.70 -14.16
CA THR A 127 -7.11 2.28 -15.28
C THR A 127 -6.43 3.59 -15.63
N LYS A 128 -6.34 3.96 -16.91
CA LYS A 128 -5.94 5.33 -17.29
C LYS A 128 -7.07 6.33 -17.00
N GLY A 129 -7.75 6.18 -15.85
CA GLY A 129 -8.95 6.94 -15.51
C GLY A 129 -10.27 6.33 -15.98
N GLU A 130 -10.38 5.01 -16.09
CA GLU A 130 -11.72 4.39 -16.22
C GLU A 130 -12.47 4.55 -14.90
N LYS A 131 -13.72 4.98 -14.99
CA LYS A 131 -14.61 5.26 -13.87
C LYS A 131 -15.20 3.98 -13.30
N THR A 132 -14.41 3.25 -12.52
CA THR A 132 -14.98 2.23 -11.64
C THR A 132 -15.78 2.92 -10.52
N LYS A 133 -16.76 2.24 -9.91
CA LYS A 133 -17.55 2.82 -8.80
C LYS A 133 -16.68 3.36 -7.65
N ASP A 134 -15.57 2.69 -7.36
CA ASP A 134 -14.61 3.11 -6.32
C ASP A 134 -13.86 4.39 -6.73
N GLU A 135 -13.42 4.47 -7.99
CA GLU A 135 -12.75 5.66 -8.54
C GLU A 135 -13.70 6.86 -8.62
N GLU A 136 -14.98 6.64 -8.96
CA GLU A 136 -16.00 7.70 -8.97
C GLU A 136 -16.23 8.28 -7.56
N GLU A 137 -16.26 7.44 -6.53
CA GLU A 137 -16.42 7.91 -5.16
C GLU A 137 -15.16 8.64 -4.68
N LYS A 138 -13.97 8.11 -4.95
CA LYS A 138 -12.70 8.80 -4.64
C LYS A 138 -12.58 10.13 -5.35
N GLU A 139 -12.95 10.20 -6.63
CA GLU A 139 -12.98 11.45 -7.41
C GLU A 139 -13.96 12.45 -6.79
N ARG A 140 -15.17 12.00 -6.43
CA ARG A 140 -16.17 12.84 -5.73
C ARG A 140 -15.61 13.41 -4.43
N ILE A 141 -14.96 12.59 -3.61
CA ILE A 141 -14.35 13.01 -2.34
C ILE A 141 -13.19 13.99 -2.60
N PHE A 142 -12.31 13.67 -3.54
CA PHE A 142 -11.16 14.48 -3.94
C PHE A 142 -11.58 15.89 -4.41
N LEU A 143 -12.67 15.99 -5.18
CA LEU A 143 -13.18 17.25 -5.72
C LEU A 143 -14.13 18.00 -4.77
N LYS A 144 -14.53 17.40 -3.65
CA LYS A 144 -15.61 17.88 -2.76
C LYS A 144 -15.49 19.34 -2.34
N PHE A 145 -14.27 19.81 -2.08
CA PHE A 145 -14.01 21.15 -1.54
C PHE A 145 -13.68 22.22 -2.61
N ALA A 146 -13.52 21.81 -3.88
CA ALA A 146 -13.14 22.70 -4.97
C ALA A 146 -14.36 23.44 -5.55
N ASN A 147 -14.21 24.71 -5.90
CA ASN A 147 -15.21 25.41 -6.71
C ASN A 147 -15.21 24.91 -8.17
N ASP A 148 -16.25 25.22 -8.93
CA ASP A 148 -16.41 24.65 -10.29
C ASP A 148 -15.28 25.07 -11.24
N LYS A 149 -14.76 26.30 -11.09
CA LYS A 149 -13.58 26.75 -11.82
C LYS A 149 -12.33 25.90 -11.52
N THR A 150 -12.15 25.51 -10.26
CA THR A 150 -11.01 24.68 -9.85
C THR A 150 -11.18 23.24 -10.30
N LYS A 151 -12.42 22.72 -10.35
CA LYS A 151 -12.71 21.40 -10.93
C LYS A 151 -12.39 21.38 -12.43
N ASP A 152 -12.82 22.40 -13.18
CA ASP A 152 -12.50 22.53 -14.61
C ASP A 152 -10.99 22.61 -14.85
N LEU A 153 -10.28 23.41 -14.03
CA LEU A 153 -8.82 23.49 -14.07
C LEU A 153 -8.16 22.13 -13.79
N PHE A 154 -8.73 21.32 -12.90
CA PHE A 154 -8.22 19.97 -12.61
C PHE A 154 -8.36 19.04 -13.82
N TYR A 155 -9.51 19.03 -14.49
CA TYR A 155 -9.69 18.19 -15.68
C TYR A 155 -8.71 18.57 -16.80
N LYS A 156 -8.50 19.87 -17.02
CA LYS A 156 -7.48 20.35 -17.98
C LYS A 156 -6.06 19.92 -17.58
N ALA A 157 -5.71 20.03 -16.30
CA ALA A 157 -4.43 19.55 -15.77
C ALA A 157 -4.25 18.03 -15.93
N ASN A 158 -5.31 17.27 -15.62
CA ASN A 158 -5.36 15.82 -15.78
C ASN A 158 -5.10 15.40 -17.23
N ASP A 159 -5.75 16.06 -18.19
CA ASP A 159 -5.61 15.72 -19.61
C ASP A 159 -4.19 16.03 -20.13
N ILE A 160 -3.59 17.13 -19.67
CA ILE A 160 -2.18 17.43 -19.96
C ILE A 160 -1.27 16.32 -19.41
N LEU A 161 -1.44 15.93 -18.14
CA LEU A 161 -0.60 14.91 -17.51
C LEU A 161 -0.70 13.55 -18.19
N LEU A 162 -1.92 13.11 -18.51
CA LEU A 162 -2.16 11.83 -19.17
C LEU A 162 -1.68 11.81 -20.64
N SER A 163 -1.46 12.97 -21.26
CA SER A 163 -0.96 13.09 -22.64
C SER A 163 0.54 13.30 -22.75
N LEU A 164 1.30 13.37 -21.65
CA LEU A 164 2.75 13.55 -21.69
C LEU A 164 3.48 12.33 -22.30
N ASP A 165 3.06 11.12 -21.94
CA ASP A 165 3.61 9.85 -22.42
C ASP A 165 2.55 8.77 -22.24
N GLU A 166 2.48 7.82 -23.17
CA GLU A 166 1.49 6.74 -23.13
C GLU A 166 1.63 5.82 -21.91
N ARG A 167 2.76 5.86 -21.20
CA ARG A 167 3.00 5.09 -19.99
C ARG A 167 2.63 5.87 -18.73
N VAL A 168 2.10 7.08 -18.83
CA VAL A 168 1.59 7.81 -17.67
C VAL A 168 0.24 7.23 -17.25
N TRP A 169 0.16 6.93 -15.97
CA TRP A 169 -1.04 6.46 -15.28
C TRP A 169 -1.40 7.39 -14.14
N LYS A 170 -2.67 7.32 -13.73
CA LYS A 170 -3.22 8.07 -12.60
C LYS A 170 -3.69 7.09 -11.53
N ASN A 171 -3.61 7.52 -10.28
CA ASN A 171 -4.29 6.87 -9.17
C ASN A 171 -4.99 7.95 -8.32
N PHE A 172 -6.33 7.88 -8.24
CA PHE A 172 -7.11 8.76 -7.39
C PHE A 172 -6.97 8.34 -5.93
N GLY A 173 -6.68 9.31 -5.07
CA GLY A 173 -6.84 9.20 -3.63
C GLY A 173 -7.79 10.27 -3.13
N GLU A 174 -8.38 10.05 -1.96
CA GLU A 174 -9.33 10.99 -1.35
C GLU A 174 -8.74 12.39 -1.11
N LYS A 175 -7.44 12.46 -0.82
CA LYS A 175 -6.72 13.72 -0.51
C LYS A 175 -5.84 14.21 -1.67
N TYR A 176 -5.25 13.29 -2.42
CA TYR A 176 -4.28 13.57 -3.47
C TYR A 176 -4.56 12.65 -4.66
N THR A 177 -4.41 13.18 -5.86
CA THR A 177 -4.34 12.36 -7.08
C THR A 177 -2.87 12.27 -7.50
N SER A 178 -2.38 11.06 -7.76
CA SER A 178 -0.98 10.82 -8.13
C SER A 178 -0.86 10.43 -9.60
N TYR A 179 0.26 10.79 -10.22
CA TYR A 179 0.60 10.45 -11.61
C TYR A 179 1.99 9.81 -11.65
N TYR A 180 2.07 8.66 -12.32
CA TYR A 180 3.27 7.80 -12.34
C TYR A 180 3.52 7.24 -13.74
N SER A 181 4.77 6.87 -14.04
CA SER A 181 5.14 6.36 -15.36
C SER A 181 6.26 5.31 -15.32
N PRO A 182 5.90 4.06 -15.63
CA PRO A 182 4.89 3.33 -14.88
C PRO A 182 5.40 2.86 -13.51
N GLU A 183 6.70 2.95 -13.21
CA GLU A 183 7.28 2.40 -11.98
C GLU A 183 7.21 3.36 -10.80
N ARG A 184 7.22 4.67 -11.04
CA ARG A 184 7.30 5.69 -9.97
C ARG A 184 6.42 6.90 -10.24
N VAL A 185 5.90 7.45 -9.14
CA VAL A 185 5.17 8.72 -9.13
C VAL A 185 6.15 9.87 -9.39
N PHE A 186 5.81 10.77 -10.30
CA PHE A 186 6.56 12.00 -10.56
C PHE A 186 5.81 13.26 -10.14
N THR A 187 4.48 13.19 -9.95
CA THR A 187 3.73 14.33 -9.43
C THR A 187 2.44 13.94 -8.70
N TYR A 188 2.05 14.79 -7.75
CA TYR A 188 0.77 14.72 -7.05
C TYR A 188 0.01 16.04 -7.19
N LEU A 189 -1.30 15.94 -7.35
CA LEU A 189 -2.23 17.05 -7.29
C LEU A 189 -3.04 16.99 -6.00
N ARG A 190 -3.15 18.12 -5.30
CA ARG A 190 -4.03 18.30 -4.16
C ARG A 190 -5.03 19.42 -4.45
N MET A 191 -6.32 19.11 -4.37
CA MET A 191 -7.35 20.12 -4.51
C MET A 191 -7.32 21.11 -3.35
N GLN A 192 -7.57 22.38 -3.67
CA GLN A 192 -7.92 23.41 -2.72
C GLN A 192 -9.24 24.06 -3.15
N LYS A 193 -9.80 24.94 -2.30
CA LYS A 193 -11.03 25.67 -2.64
C LYS A 193 -10.89 26.46 -3.95
N THR A 194 -9.70 27.07 -4.15
CA THR A 194 -9.37 27.94 -5.28
C THR A 194 -8.00 27.59 -5.85
N GLY A 195 -7.94 26.73 -6.87
CA GLY A 195 -6.68 26.28 -7.48
C GLY A 195 -6.17 24.94 -6.93
N ILE A 196 -5.03 24.49 -7.45
CA ILE A 196 -4.47 23.16 -7.26
C ILE A 196 -3.05 23.30 -6.73
N SER A 197 -2.75 22.61 -5.63
CA SER A 197 -1.37 22.47 -5.15
C SER A 197 -0.72 21.30 -5.86
N VAL A 198 0.45 21.53 -6.44
CA VAL A 198 1.23 20.50 -7.12
C VAL A 198 2.45 20.18 -6.28
N LEU A 199 2.71 18.88 -6.14
CA LEU A 199 3.97 18.35 -5.67
C LEU A 199 4.64 17.65 -6.84
N ILE A 200 5.92 17.93 -7.09
CA ILE A 200 6.61 17.50 -8.30
C ILE A 200 8.01 16.99 -7.97
N PHE A 201 8.39 15.88 -8.60
CA PHE A 201 9.73 15.34 -8.50
C PHE A 201 10.67 16.22 -9.32
N ASN A 202 11.65 16.84 -8.67
CA ASN A 202 12.64 17.71 -9.33
C ASN A 202 14.07 17.20 -9.15
N ASN A 203 14.29 16.14 -8.37
CA ASN A 203 15.60 15.53 -8.14
C ASN A 203 16.68 16.56 -7.75
N GLY A 204 16.35 17.52 -6.88
CA GLY A 204 17.25 18.61 -6.48
C GLY A 204 17.45 19.71 -7.52
N LYS A 205 16.99 19.52 -8.77
CA LYS A 205 17.17 20.49 -9.85
C LYS A 205 16.21 21.68 -9.68
N LYS A 206 16.73 22.89 -9.91
CA LYS A 206 15.92 24.12 -9.91
C LYS A 206 14.98 24.14 -11.11
N MET A 207 13.71 24.45 -10.87
CA MET A 207 12.66 24.54 -11.89
C MET A 207 11.88 25.85 -11.74
N GLU A 208 11.43 26.43 -12.85
CA GLU A 208 10.78 27.73 -12.86
C GLU A 208 9.45 27.70 -12.07
N GLY A 209 9.31 28.62 -11.12
CA GLY A 209 8.11 28.73 -10.27
C GLY A 209 7.93 27.57 -9.28
N VAL A 210 8.90 26.65 -9.18
CA VAL A 210 8.88 25.52 -8.24
C VAL A 210 9.73 25.87 -7.02
N ARG A 211 9.11 25.82 -5.84
CA ARG A 211 9.81 25.98 -4.56
C ARG A 211 10.21 24.60 -4.04
N ASN A 212 11.48 24.43 -3.66
CA ASN A 212 11.93 23.18 -3.06
C ASN A 212 11.22 22.91 -1.73
N GLN A 213 10.76 21.68 -1.51
CA GLN A 213 10.05 21.26 -0.29
C GLN A 213 10.78 20.12 0.43
N GLN A 214 11.42 19.24 -0.33
CA GLN A 214 12.32 18.17 0.11
C GLN A 214 13.52 18.13 -0.84
N PRO A 215 14.61 17.41 -0.53
CA PRO A 215 15.80 17.42 -1.39
C PRO A 215 15.47 17.10 -2.85
N LYS A 216 14.59 16.12 -3.10
CA LYS A 216 14.19 15.69 -4.46
C LYS A 216 12.76 16.08 -4.89
N TRP A 217 12.05 16.87 -4.08
CA TRP A 217 10.67 17.26 -4.37
C TRP A 217 10.43 18.75 -4.18
N GLY A 218 9.77 19.35 -5.17
CA GLY A 218 9.32 20.72 -5.15
C GLY A 218 7.81 20.86 -5.15
N THR A 219 7.34 22.08 -4.89
CA THR A 219 5.92 22.42 -4.92
C THR A 219 5.66 23.74 -5.63
N PHE A 220 4.50 23.83 -6.29
CA PHE A 220 3.97 25.05 -6.87
C PHE A 220 2.43 25.00 -6.87
N ARG A 221 1.79 26.10 -7.29
CA ARG A 221 0.32 26.21 -7.36
C ARG A 221 -0.12 26.53 -8.78
N ILE A 222 -1.19 25.89 -9.22
CA ILE A 222 -1.95 26.25 -10.43
C ILE A 222 -3.20 27.00 -9.98
N SER A 223 -3.36 28.26 -10.39
CA SER A 223 -4.49 29.07 -9.93
C SER A 223 -5.47 29.41 -11.06
N ASN A 224 -4.99 29.38 -12.30
CA ASN A 224 -5.78 29.66 -13.48
C ASN A 224 -5.22 28.94 -14.71
N GLU A 225 -5.99 28.94 -15.80
CA GLU A 225 -5.62 28.23 -17.02
C GLU A 225 -4.37 28.78 -17.73
N LYS A 226 -4.04 30.06 -17.54
CA LYS A 226 -2.85 30.65 -18.17
C LYS A 226 -1.56 30.03 -17.62
N ASP A 227 -1.61 29.46 -16.42
CA ASP A 227 -0.49 28.74 -15.81
C ASP A 227 -0.20 27.41 -16.54
N LEU A 228 -1.18 26.81 -17.24
CA LEU A 228 -1.09 25.44 -17.74
C LEU A 228 0.07 25.22 -18.73
N ASN A 229 0.42 26.20 -19.57
CA ASN A 229 1.54 26.08 -20.50
C ASN A 229 2.89 25.93 -19.77
N ARG A 230 3.15 26.79 -18.77
CA ARG A 230 4.35 26.68 -17.93
C ARG A 230 4.36 25.36 -17.16
N VAL A 231 3.18 24.99 -16.63
CA VAL A 231 3.02 23.78 -15.82
C VAL A 231 3.27 22.51 -16.63
N LYS A 232 2.84 22.45 -17.89
CA LYS A 232 3.16 21.35 -18.81
C LYS A 232 4.66 21.12 -18.93
N ASN A 233 5.45 22.20 -19.11
CA ASN A 233 6.90 22.10 -19.22
C ASN A 233 7.54 21.54 -17.94
N ASN A 234 7.04 21.97 -16.77
CA ASN A 234 7.50 21.44 -15.49
C ASN A 234 7.19 19.93 -15.36
N TRP A 235 5.98 19.48 -15.73
CA TRP A 235 5.65 18.06 -15.69
C TRP A 235 6.45 17.22 -16.69
N GLN A 236 6.69 17.72 -17.90
CA GLN A 236 7.55 17.06 -18.88
C GLN A 236 8.96 16.84 -18.32
N LYS A 237 9.55 17.90 -17.74
CA LYS A 237 10.87 17.82 -17.13
C LYS A 237 10.89 16.86 -15.94
N SER A 238 9.86 16.86 -15.10
CA SER A 238 9.75 15.93 -13.97
C SER A 238 9.66 14.47 -14.43
N LEU A 239 8.95 14.22 -15.53
CA LEU A 239 8.85 12.89 -16.14
C LEU A 239 10.22 12.42 -16.68
N GLU A 240 10.98 13.30 -17.34
CA GLU A 240 12.34 13.00 -17.77
C GLU A 240 13.25 12.67 -16.59
N LEU A 241 13.16 13.45 -15.50
CA LEU A 241 13.97 13.25 -14.30
C LEU A 241 13.65 11.95 -13.58
N ILE A 242 12.38 11.54 -13.50
CA ILE A 242 12.05 10.27 -12.85
C ILE A 242 12.57 9.08 -13.66
N HIS A 243 12.56 9.15 -14.99
CA HIS A 243 13.13 8.12 -15.86
C HIS A 243 14.66 8.06 -15.76
N GLU A 244 15.33 9.21 -15.69
CA GLU A 244 16.77 9.32 -15.44
C GLU A 244 17.14 8.67 -14.10
N ALA A 245 16.46 9.06 -13.02
CA ALA A 245 16.69 8.53 -11.68
C ALA A 245 16.51 7.00 -11.63
N LEU A 246 15.48 6.47 -12.29
CA LEU A 246 15.25 5.02 -12.39
C LEU A 246 16.37 4.30 -13.14
N LYS A 247 16.85 4.87 -14.25
CA LYS A 247 17.96 4.31 -15.02
C LYS A 247 19.26 4.26 -14.19
N ASN A 248 19.45 5.24 -13.32
CA ASN A 248 20.61 5.36 -12.46
C ASN A 248 20.46 4.64 -11.11
N ASN A 249 19.33 3.97 -10.86
CA ASN A 249 18.99 3.34 -9.58
C ASN A 249 19.02 4.30 -8.38
N GLU A 250 18.65 5.56 -8.60
CA GLU A 250 18.59 6.60 -7.58
C GLU A 250 17.34 6.43 -6.70
N ASN A 251 17.45 6.82 -5.43
CA ASN A 251 16.30 6.83 -4.53
C ASN A 251 15.38 8.01 -4.86
N THR A 252 14.12 7.72 -5.20
CA THR A 252 13.09 8.72 -5.56
C THR A 252 12.08 8.97 -4.44
N GLY A 253 12.34 8.44 -3.24
CA GLY A 253 11.46 8.55 -2.09
C GLY A 253 11.24 9.99 -1.62
N TRP A 254 10.18 10.21 -0.86
CA TRP A 254 9.85 11.53 -0.31
C TRP A 254 10.97 12.13 0.57
N TYR A 255 11.64 11.27 1.33
CA TYR A 255 12.75 11.62 2.23
C TYR A 255 14.13 11.29 1.64
N ALA A 256 14.23 11.02 0.34
CA ALA A 256 15.50 10.72 -0.30
C ALA A 256 16.41 11.97 -0.28
N LYS A 257 17.65 11.80 0.17
CA LYS A 257 18.73 12.80 0.06
C LYS A 257 19.25 12.86 -1.37
N ILE A 258 19.90 13.97 -1.74
CA ILE A 258 20.63 14.07 -3.01
C ILE A 258 21.93 13.27 -2.87
N GLU A 259 22.34 12.58 -3.92
CA GLU A 259 23.50 11.68 -3.93
C GLU A 259 24.80 12.39 -3.51
N GLU A 260 25.00 13.63 -3.97
CA GLU A 260 26.14 14.48 -3.58
C GLU A 260 26.20 14.73 -2.06
N ASP A 261 25.05 14.87 -1.38
CA ASP A 261 24.98 15.05 0.08
C ASP A 261 25.25 13.74 0.86
N ILE A 262 25.19 12.57 0.20
CA ILE A 262 25.48 11.28 0.84
C ILE A 262 26.99 11.08 0.87
N GLU A 263 27.68 11.36 -0.23
CA GLU A 263 29.14 11.23 -0.34
C GLU A 263 29.92 12.18 0.58
N GLU A 264 29.37 13.37 0.90
CA GLU A 264 29.97 14.30 1.87
C GLU A 264 29.79 13.89 3.33
N ASN A 265 28.77 13.08 3.66
CA ASN A 265 28.51 12.64 5.05
C ASN A 265 29.20 11.32 5.41
N ASP A 266 29.73 10.59 4.43
CA ASP A 266 30.50 9.35 4.62
C ASP A 266 32.03 9.57 4.60
N ASN A 267 32.48 10.84 4.56
CA ASN A 267 33.88 11.27 4.70
C ASN A 267 34.10 12.09 5.99
#